data_AF-A0A812FK38-F1
#
_entry.id   AF-A0A812FK38-F1
#
_cell.length_a   1.000
_cell.length_b   1.000
_cell.length_c   1.000
_cell.angle_alpha   90.00
_cell.angle_beta   90.00
_cell.angle_gamma   90.00
#
_symmetry.space_group_name_H-M   'P 1'
#
loop_
_entity.id
_entity.type
_entity.pdbx_description
1 polymer ?
#
loop_
_entity_poly.entity_id
_entity_poly.type
_entity_poly.pdbx_seq_one_letter_code
_entity_poly.pdbx_strand_id
1 'polypeptide(L)'
;MKKTLVAFLIGLTLPATTIADTLKPVKNDVSTRIIGGEPANTSDWKFIASLVRKGQPASIGHFCGGSFLGGKYVLTAAHCVEDLNADDLDIVLGLYDKNRESQAQRIAVKNIYSHDAYNSKTTNNDMALIELERSVDSATIALATPEVLANVRAGDKVHVAGWGNTSTTGREFPAVLQQVDLEYVDRETCQNLEGNYANVSDDGICAGYYWGGKDSCQGDSGGPLIVDDNGINKLLGVVSWGDGCAQPNAYGVYANVAHFQHNGWIDSHRNTISFTQYRDLRFVERKAQQETFTIRNDDTIPFNIYQSTISYGSTIEKSTCTGTLKPSQSCQITVGYQPSYSESATTIELFTDHPKLSKLTTTFEYSGVDKASRSVRNAIPLADANVYTGQNAWTAENGELQSADMGAYPGVSELVLTDLPKGKLTMDLKVMSDGFDYFVIFVNGQVNYVTSQLLAYEELQIDLYKTSNTIAFAYLKQPNSSGIYSAQAVIRNINMSVSTDNTGDTGNTGTNFNKKSSSGGSLSIGLLMLLAAGSFVRRKKR
;
A
#
# COMPACT_ATOMS: atom_id res chain seq x y z
N MET A 1 67.88 -21.00 -25.52
CA MET A 1 67.03 -19.99 -24.82
C MET A 1 65.74 -19.80 -25.61
N LYS A 2 64.64 -19.39 -24.94
CA LYS A 2 63.37 -18.87 -25.52
C LYS A 2 62.74 -19.73 -26.64
N LYS A 3 61.79 -20.61 -26.29
CA LYS A 3 60.33 -20.35 -26.13
C LYS A 3 59.56 -20.36 -27.45
N THR A 4 58.97 -21.52 -27.73
CA THR A 4 57.96 -21.75 -28.77
C THR A 4 56.67 -20.97 -28.48
N LEU A 5 55.97 -20.55 -29.53
CA LEU A 5 54.54 -20.24 -29.48
C LEU A 5 53.87 -20.92 -30.67
N VAL A 6 52.89 -21.78 -30.42
CA VAL A 6 52.12 -22.50 -31.45
C VAL A 6 50.78 -21.79 -31.60
N ALA A 7 50.45 -21.34 -32.80
CA ALA A 7 49.12 -20.87 -33.14
C ALA A 7 48.18 -22.05 -33.36
N PHE A 8 46.90 -21.91 -32.98
CA PHE A 8 45.86 -22.89 -33.29
C PHE A 8 44.60 -22.19 -33.77
N LEU A 9 44.00 -22.66 -34.87
CA LEU A 9 42.75 -22.13 -35.42
C LEU A 9 41.54 -22.84 -34.80
N ILE A 10 40.66 -22.06 -34.19
CA ILE A 10 39.21 -22.29 -34.09
C ILE A 10 38.58 -20.88 -34.13
N GLY A 11 37.48 -20.58 -34.81
CA GLY A 11 36.59 -21.39 -35.65
C GLY A 11 35.25 -20.64 -35.72
N LEU A 12 34.75 -20.34 -36.91
CA LEU A 12 33.76 -19.27 -37.09
C LEU A 12 32.33 -19.84 -37.15
N THR A 13 31.55 -19.64 -36.07
CA THR A 13 30.10 -19.90 -36.04
C THR A 13 29.37 -18.83 -35.23
N LEU A 14 28.32 -18.24 -35.82
CA LEU A 14 27.23 -17.57 -35.09
C LEU A 14 26.07 -18.57 -34.99
N PRO A 15 25.41 -18.65 -33.83
CA PRO A 15 24.15 -17.93 -33.63
C PRO A 15 24.30 -16.90 -32.48
N ALA A 16 23.56 -15.79 -32.39
CA ALA A 16 22.12 -15.59 -32.44
C ALA A 16 21.38 -16.23 -31.22
N THR A 17 20.66 -15.38 -30.48
CA THR A 17 19.79 -15.67 -29.31
C THR A 17 20.44 -16.21 -28.01
N THR A 18 19.62 -16.25 -26.94
CA THR A 18 19.82 -16.87 -25.61
C THR A 18 20.90 -16.36 -24.63
N ILE A 19 20.88 -15.06 -24.27
CA ILE A 19 20.91 -14.66 -22.83
C ILE A 19 19.93 -13.48 -22.57
N ALA A 20 18.76 -13.49 -23.22
CA ALA A 20 17.68 -12.52 -22.98
C ALA A 20 16.65 -13.03 -21.94
N ASP A 21 16.93 -14.16 -21.30
CA ASP A 21 15.93 -15.03 -20.66
C ASP A 21 16.18 -15.25 -19.14
N THR A 22 17.13 -14.51 -18.56
CA THR A 22 17.44 -14.50 -17.12
C THR A 22 16.98 -13.24 -16.41
N LEU A 23 16.28 -12.34 -17.12
CA LEU A 23 15.52 -11.22 -16.57
C LEU A 23 14.06 -11.32 -17.00
N LYS A 24 13.35 -12.34 -16.50
CA LYS A 24 11.89 -12.26 -16.42
C LYS A 24 11.56 -11.07 -15.48
N PRO A 25 10.82 -10.06 -15.93
CA PRO A 25 10.36 -9.02 -15.02
C PRO A 25 9.39 -9.67 -14.02
N VAL A 26 9.60 -9.44 -12.73
CA VAL A 26 8.54 -9.62 -11.73
C VAL A 26 7.58 -8.45 -11.89
N LYS A 27 6.73 -8.56 -12.92
CA LYS A 27 5.58 -7.67 -13.15
C LYS A 27 4.32 -8.43 -12.74
N ASN A 28 4.09 -8.50 -11.43
CA ASN A 28 2.72 -8.52 -10.91
C ASN A 28 2.15 -7.09 -11.02
N ASP A 29 2.18 -6.50 -12.22
CA ASP A 29 1.44 -5.28 -12.51
C ASP A 29 -0.03 -5.68 -12.52
N VAL A 30 -0.74 -5.44 -11.40
CA VAL A 30 -2.16 -5.74 -11.28
C VAL A 30 -2.91 -5.05 -12.41
N SER A 31 -3.53 -5.85 -13.28
CA SER A 31 -3.98 -5.39 -14.59
C SER A 31 -5.28 -6.06 -15.05
N THR A 32 -6.26 -6.23 -14.19
CA THR A 32 -7.71 -6.39 -14.46
C THR A 32 -8.25 -5.14 -15.28
N ARG A 33 -9.36 -4.99 -16.10
CA ARG A 33 -9.82 -3.65 -16.70
C ARG A 33 -11.27 -3.26 -17.07
N ILE A 34 -11.79 -2.09 -16.59
CA ILE A 34 -13.05 -1.47 -17.12
C ILE A 34 -12.83 -0.88 -18.54
N ILE A 35 -12.68 -1.75 -19.54
CA ILE A 35 -13.08 -1.46 -20.92
C ILE A 35 -14.58 -1.68 -21.03
N GLY A 36 -15.28 -0.92 -21.88
CA GLY A 36 -16.62 -1.28 -22.33
C GLY A 36 -17.69 -1.23 -21.24
N GLY A 37 -17.36 -0.59 -20.11
CA GLY A 37 -18.32 -0.11 -19.14
C GLY A 37 -18.97 1.21 -19.58
N GLU A 38 -19.86 1.70 -18.73
CA GLU A 38 -20.67 2.90 -18.92
C GLU A 38 -20.77 3.69 -17.59
N PRO A 39 -21.20 4.96 -17.61
CA PRO A 39 -21.43 5.71 -16.37
C PRO A 39 -22.43 5.01 -15.47
N ALA A 40 -22.04 4.74 -14.23
CA ALA A 40 -22.79 3.91 -13.29
C ALA A 40 -24.12 4.54 -12.86
N ASN A 41 -25.13 3.71 -12.61
CA ASN A 41 -26.38 4.21 -12.06
C ASN A 41 -26.25 4.49 -10.54
N THR A 42 -26.35 5.77 -10.17
CA THR A 42 -26.26 6.23 -8.77
C THR A 42 -27.24 5.59 -7.78
N SER A 43 -28.36 4.99 -8.23
CA SER A 43 -29.25 4.28 -7.30
C SER A 43 -28.67 2.97 -6.79
N ASP A 44 -27.85 2.32 -7.60
CA ASP A 44 -27.57 0.88 -7.48
C ASP A 44 -26.25 0.63 -6.73
N TRP A 45 -25.37 1.64 -6.71
CA TRP A 45 -24.03 1.59 -6.14
C TRP A 45 -23.85 2.48 -4.89
N LYS A 46 -24.92 2.87 -4.18
CA LYS A 46 -24.83 3.82 -3.04
C LYS A 46 -23.93 3.36 -1.88
N PHE A 47 -23.64 2.06 -1.79
CA PHE A 47 -22.72 1.46 -0.82
C PHE A 47 -21.25 1.54 -1.23
N ILE A 48 -20.94 2.07 -2.42
CA ILE A 48 -19.56 2.19 -2.93
C ILE A 48 -18.71 3.03 -1.97
N ALA A 49 -17.51 2.52 -1.69
CA ALA A 49 -16.47 3.22 -0.96
C ALA A 49 -15.31 3.53 -1.90
N SER A 50 -14.75 4.73 -1.76
CA SER A 50 -13.45 5.08 -2.33
C SER A 50 -12.43 5.17 -1.19
N LEU A 51 -11.37 4.37 -1.26
CA LEU A 51 -10.19 4.54 -0.40
C LEU A 51 -9.37 5.70 -0.96
N VAL A 52 -9.13 6.71 -0.12
CA VAL A 52 -8.42 7.94 -0.53
C VAL A 52 -7.27 8.27 0.43
N ARG A 53 -6.15 8.75 -0.08
CA ARG A 53 -5.01 9.21 0.72
C ARG A 53 -5.43 10.34 1.69
N LYS A 54 -4.93 10.29 2.92
CA LYS A 54 -5.29 11.22 4.01
C LYS A 54 -5.13 12.68 3.59
N GLY A 55 -6.18 13.47 3.74
CA GLY A 55 -6.15 14.91 3.42
C GLY A 55 -6.07 15.26 1.93
N GLN A 56 -5.99 14.28 1.02
CA GLN A 56 -6.12 14.50 -0.42
C GLN A 56 -7.58 14.38 -0.87
N PRO A 57 -8.10 15.28 -1.73
CA PRO A 57 -9.44 15.12 -2.32
C PRO A 57 -9.49 13.89 -3.24
N ALA A 58 -10.65 13.25 -3.34
CA ALA A 58 -10.83 11.99 -4.07
C ALA A 58 -10.43 12.07 -5.56
N SER A 59 -10.48 13.27 -6.17
CA SER A 59 -10.01 13.54 -7.54
C SER A 59 -8.53 13.22 -7.78
N ILE A 60 -7.69 13.25 -6.75
CA ILE A 60 -6.26 12.89 -6.82
C ILE A 60 -5.86 11.77 -5.85
N GLY A 61 -6.54 11.67 -4.71
CA GLY A 61 -6.17 10.78 -3.62
C GLY A 61 -6.75 9.37 -3.69
N HIS A 62 -7.76 9.13 -4.55
CA HIS A 62 -8.34 7.80 -4.76
C HIS A 62 -7.31 6.82 -5.31
N PHE A 63 -7.23 5.63 -4.70
CA PHE A 63 -6.33 4.55 -5.14
C PHE A 63 -6.99 3.16 -5.20
N CYS A 64 -8.06 2.92 -4.43
CA CYS A 64 -8.83 1.67 -4.45
C CYS A 64 -10.33 1.92 -4.21
N GLY A 65 -11.15 0.95 -4.57
CA GLY A 65 -12.55 0.83 -4.21
C GLY A 65 -12.78 0.00 -2.93
N GLY A 66 -14.05 -0.05 -2.49
CA GLY A 66 -14.51 -0.81 -1.35
C GLY A 66 -16.04 -0.88 -1.29
N SER A 67 -16.55 -1.66 -0.33
CA SER A 67 -17.98 -1.93 -0.15
C SER A 67 -18.43 -1.67 1.29
N PHE A 68 -19.36 -0.75 1.51
CA PHE A 68 -19.89 -0.47 2.86
C PHE A 68 -20.86 -1.56 3.32
N LEU A 69 -20.52 -2.22 4.42
CA LEU A 69 -21.31 -3.31 5.02
C LEU A 69 -22.33 -2.80 6.06
N GLY A 70 -22.23 -1.54 6.47
CA GLY A 70 -23.08 -0.93 7.50
C GLY A 70 -22.42 -0.77 8.85
N GLY A 71 -22.97 0.14 9.65
CA GLY A 71 -22.37 0.57 10.91
C GLY A 71 -21.09 1.36 10.62
N LYS A 72 -19.93 0.73 10.82
CA LYS A 72 -18.61 1.35 10.66
C LYS A 72 -17.63 0.50 9.84
N TYR A 73 -18.14 -0.37 8.98
CA TYR A 73 -17.34 -1.41 8.32
C TYR A 73 -17.38 -1.33 6.80
N VAL A 74 -16.20 -1.37 6.19
CA VAL A 74 -15.99 -1.38 4.74
C VAL A 74 -15.12 -2.58 4.37
N LEU A 75 -15.57 -3.38 3.40
CA LEU A 75 -14.79 -4.49 2.83
C LEU A 75 -13.97 -3.99 1.63
N THR A 76 -12.74 -4.47 1.49
CA THR A 76 -11.81 -4.13 0.40
C THR A 76 -10.78 -5.26 0.22
N ALA A 77 -9.84 -5.11 -0.71
CA ALA A 77 -8.76 -6.06 -0.93
C ALA A 77 -7.62 -5.84 0.08
N ALA A 78 -6.87 -6.87 0.44
CA ALA A 78 -5.70 -6.75 1.31
C ALA A 78 -4.56 -6.01 0.61
N HIS A 79 -4.34 -6.22 -0.70
CA HIS A 79 -3.33 -5.51 -1.48
C HIS A 79 -3.57 -3.99 -1.59
N CYS A 80 -4.78 -3.51 -1.28
CA CYS A 80 -5.08 -2.08 -1.18
C CYS A 80 -4.58 -1.45 0.14
N VAL A 81 -4.28 -2.26 1.15
CA VAL A 81 -4.01 -1.79 2.53
C VAL A 81 -2.81 -2.48 3.20
N GLU A 82 -2.07 -3.32 2.47
CA GLU A 82 -0.71 -3.71 2.85
C GLU A 82 0.17 -2.47 3.04
N ASP A 83 1.05 -2.52 4.04
CA ASP A 83 1.99 -1.45 4.42
C ASP A 83 1.35 -0.07 4.70
N LEU A 84 0.01 0.01 4.90
CA LEU A 84 -0.70 1.25 5.24
C LEU A 84 -1.09 1.31 6.73
N ASN A 85 -0.96 2.48 7.33
CA ASN A 85 -1.60 2.78 8.60
C ASN A 85 -3.04 3.27 8.40
N ALA A 86 -3.87 3.09 9.43
CA ALA A 86 -5.19 3.71 9.53
C ALA A 86 -5.16 5.25 9.37
N ASP A 87 -4.05 5.93 9.70
CA ASP A 87 -3.91 7.38 9.53
C ASP A 87 -3.46 7.80 8.12
N ASP A 88 -3.13 6.88 7.20
CA ASP A 88 -2.72 7.19 5.83
C ASP A 88 -3.88 7.31 4.84
N LEU A 89 -5.08 6.89 5.23
CA LEU A 89 -6.28 6.94 4.39
C LEU A 89 -7.52 7.49 5.12
N ASP A 90 -8.45 7.98 4.30
CA ASP A 90 -9.86 8.13 4.63
C ASP A 90 -10.68 7.21 3.70
N ILE A 91 -11.93 6.96 4.07
CA ILE A 91 -12.95 6.42 3.18
C ILE A 91 -13.89 7.54 2.76
N VAL A 92 -14.25 7.59 1.48
CA VAL A 92 -15.36 8.39 0.96
C VAL A 92 -16.50 7.46 0.53
N LEU A 93 -17.61 7.48 1.28
CA LEU A 93 -18.79 6.63 1.04
C LEU A 93 -19.84 7.34 0.16
N GLY A 94 -20.46 6.58 -0.74
CA GLY A 94 -21.52 7.09 -1.63
C GLY A 94 -21.01 8.09 -2.68
N LEU A 95 -19.71 8.05 -2.98
CA LEU A 95 -19.11 8.88 -4.02
C LEU A 95 -19.65 8.48 -5.40
N TYR A 96 -19.76 9.45 -6.30
CA TYR A 96 -20.12 9.22 -7.70
C TYR A 96 -19.16 9.94 -8.65
N ASP A 97 -19.00 11.26 -8.48
CA ASP A 97 -18.01 12.05 -9.19
C ASP A 97 -16.89 12.46 -8.21
N LYS A 98 -15.66 12.02 -8.47
CA LYS A 98 -14.46 12.33 -7.66
C LYS A 98 -14.16 13.84 -7.57
N ASN A 99 -14.67 14.65 -8.49
CA ASN A 99 -14.58 16.12 -8.43
C ASN A 99 -15.69 16.78 -7.59
N ARG A 100 -16.67 16.01 -7.11
CA ARG A 100 -17.85 16.48 -6.37
C ARG A 100 -17.98 15.78 -5.01
N GLU A 101 -16.85 15.59 -4.33
CA GLU A 101 -16.75 14.87 -3.05
C GLU A 101 -17.68 15.42 -1.96
N SER A 102 -18.07 16.71 -2.02
CA SER A 102 -19.04 17.34 -1.12
C SER A 102 -20.46 16.76 -1.18
N GLN A 103 -20.75 15.86 -2.11
CA GLN A 103 -22.00 15.10 -2.18
C GLN A 103 -21.90 13.70 -1.53
N ALA A 104 -20.71 13.32 -1.06
CA ALA A 104 -20.38 12.04 -0.45
C ALA A 104 -19.97 12.24 1.02
N GLN A 105 -19.77 11.14 1.76
CA GLN A 105 -19.37 11.19 3.17
C GLN A 105 -17.91 10.78 3.34
N ARG A 106 -17.01 11.70 3.72
CA ARG A 106 -15.64 11.37 4.15
C ARG A 106 -15.60 10.94 5.63
N ILE A 107 -14.98 9.79 5.91
CA ILE A 107 -14.79 9.23 7.24
C ILE A 107 -13.36 8.73 7.40
N ALA A 108 -12.72 9.06 8.52
CA ALA A 108 -11.40 8.56 8.85
C ALA A 108 -11.44 7.08 9.25
N VAL A 109 -10.40 6.34 8.86
CA VAL A 109 -10.15 4.96 9.29
C VAL A 109 -9.54 4.96 10.69
N LYS A 110 -9.96 3.99 11.51
CA LYS A 110 -9.48 3.76 12.86
C LYS A 110 -8.59 2.52 12.97
N ASN A 111 -8.98 1.41 12.34
CA ASN A 111 -8.18 0.19 12.23
C ASN A 111 -8.36 -0.44 10.85
N ILE A 112 -7.38 -1.23 10.45
CA ILE A 112 -7.37 -2.07 9.26
C ILE A 112 -7.18 -3.52 9.75
N TYR A 113 -7.94 -4.45 9.19
CA TYR A 113 -7.82 -5.89 9.43
C TYR A 113 -7.64 -6.61 8.09
N SER A 114 -6.40 -6.93 7.72
CA SER A 114 -6.10 -7.79 6.57
C SER A 114 -6.18 -9.27 6.97
N HIS A 115 -6.48 -10.16 6.04
CA HIS A 115 -6.53 -11.59 6.33
C HIS A 115 -5.15 -12.13 6.75
N ASP A 116 -5.03 -12.81 7.90
CA ASP A 116 -3.74 -13.26 8.47
C ASP A 116 -2.94 -14.20 7.55
N ALA A 117 -3.61 -14.84 6.59
CA ALA A 117 -3.01 -15.70 5.57
C ALA A 117 -2.92 -15.06 4.16
N TYR A 118 -3.05 -13.73 4.06
CA TYR A 118 -2.80 -13.00 2.81
C TYR A 118 -1.35 -13.17 2.35
N ASN A 119 -1.14 -13.28 1.03
CA ASN A 119 0.17 -13.48 0.43
C ASN A 119 0.32 -12.65 -0.85
N SER A 120 0.97 -11.47 -0.75
CA SER A 120 1.19 -10.53 -1.86
C SER A 120 1.98 -11.09 -3.06
N LYS A 121 2.59 -12.29 -2.94
CA LYS A 121 3.29 -12.96 -4.06
C LYS A 121 2.37 -13.81 -4.93
N THR A 122 1.25 -14.28 -4.38
CA THR A 122 0.27 -15.13 -5.09
C THR A 122 -1.14 -14.52 -5.10
N THR A 123 -1.34 -13.43 -4.37
CA THR A 123 -2.62 -12.74 -4.15
C THR A 123 -3.69 -13.66 -3.55
N ASN A 124 -3.27 -14.73 -2.86
CA ASN A 124 -4.18 -15.58 -2.08
C ASN A 124 -4.65 -14.86 -0.81
N ASN A 125 -5.90 -15.14 -0.42
CA ASN A 125 -6.61 -14.52 0.70
C ASN A 125 -6.61 -12.98 0.67
N ASP A 126 -6.78 -12.38 -0.52
CA ASP A 126 -6.77 -10.93 -0.73
C ASP A 126 -8.05 -10.23 -0.24
N MET A 127 -8.25 -10.23 1.07
CA MET A 127 -9.43 -9.68 1.74
C MET A 127 -9.02 -8.85 2.96
N ALA A 128 -9.59 -7.64 3.07
CA ALA A 128 -9.40 -6.76 4.22
C ALA A 128 -10.71 -6.08 4.65
N LEU A 129 -10.82 -5.81 5.95
CA LEU A 129 -11.94 -5.14 6.59
C LEU A 129 -11.44 -3.86 7.28
N ILE A 130 -12.03 -2.74 6.92
CA ILE A 130 -11.70 -1.42 7.47
C ILE A 130 -12.73 -1.05 8.54
N GLU A 131 -12.24 -0.66 9.72
CA GLU A 131 -13.04 -0.06 10.80
C GLU A 131 -12.94 1.46 10.73
N LEU A 132 -14.08 2.13 10.55
CA LEU A 132 -14.20 3.58 10.59
C LEU A 132 -14.20 4.11 12.04
N GLU A 133 -13.72 5.34 12.26
CA GLU A 133 -13.74 6.01 13.57
C GLU A 133 -15.15 6.13 14.19
N ARG A 134 -16.18 6.23 13.35
CA ARG A 134 -17.59 6.41 13.75
C ARG A 134 -18.51 5.51 12.95
N SER A 135 -19.67 5.20 13.53
CA SER A 135 -20.78 4.64 12.76
C SER A 135 -21.31 5.67 11.77
N VAL A 136 -21.78 5.20 10.63
CA VAL A 136 -22.33 5.97 9.52
C VAL A 136 -23.69 5.41 9.16
N ASP A 137 -24.67 6.29 8.95
CA ASP A 137 -25.94 5.95 8.32
C ASP A 137 -25.81 6.21 6.81
N SER A 138 -25.82 5.12 6.04
CA SER A 138 -25.68 5.12 4.58
C SER A 138 -26.16 3.76 4.02
N ALA A 139 -26.45 3.69 2.73
CA ALA A 139 -26.84 2.46 2.06
C ALA A 139 -25.73 1.41 2.12
N THR A 140 -26.10 0.15 2.36
CA THR A 140 -25.20 -0.98 2.55
C THR A 140 -25.38 -2.03 1.46
N ILE A 141 -24.37 -2.89 1.27
CA ILE A 141 -24.52 -4.12 0.49
C ILE A 141 -24.59 -5.35 1.41
N ALA A 142 -25.45 -6.31 1.07
CA ALA A 142 -25.51 -7.60 1.74
C ALA A 142 -24.44 -8.54 1.15
N LEU A 143 -23.76 -9.31 2.00
CA LEU A 143 -22.76 -10.28 1.56
C LEU A 143 -23.44 -11.49 0.90
N ALA A 144 -22.82 -12.07 -0.13
CA ALA A 144 -23.21 -13.37 -0.64
C ALA A 144 -22.89 -14.48 0.40
N THR A 145 -23.79 -15.45 0.52
CA THR A 145 -23.58 -16.67 1.30
C THR A 145 -23.11 -17.81 0.36
N PRO A 146 -22.63 -18.95 0.89
CA PRO A 146 -22.40 -20.15 0.08
C PRO A 146 -23.65 -20.61 -0.70
N GLU A 147 -24.85 -20.37 -0.18
CA GLU A 147 -26.12 -20.65 -0.87
C GLU A 147 -26.35 -19.71 -2.05
N VAL A 148 -26.04 -18.42 -1.93
CA VAL A 148 -26.04 -17.49 -3.07
C VAL A 148 -25.03 -17.95 -4.12
N LEU A 149 -23.77 -18.19 -3.74
CA LEU A 149 -22.72 -18.61 -4.68
C LEU A 149 -23.05 -19.94 -5.37
N ALA A 150 -23.64 -20.92 -4.66
CA ALA A 150 -24.04 -22.20 -5.23
C ALA A 150 -25.20 -22.12 -6.24
N ASN A 151 -25.93 -21.00 -6.26
CA ASN A 151 -26.96 -20.74 -7.27
C ASN A 151 -26.41 -20.03 -8.53
N VAL A 152 -25.25 -19.35 -8.45
CA VAL A 152 -24.60 -18.69 -9.58
C VAL A 152 -23.97 -19.72 -10.53
N ARG A 153 -24.20 -19.55 -11.83
CA ARG A 153 -23.78 -20.47 -12.90
C ARG A 153 -22.81 -19.78 -13.85
N ALA A 154 -21.98 -20.57 -14.54
CA ALA A 154 -21.12 -20.05 -15.60
C ALA A 154 -21.97 -19.37 -16.69
N GLY A 155 -21.65 -18.11 -17.01
CA GLY A 155 -22.42 -17.26 -17.91
C GLY A 155 -23.50 -16.38 -17.26
N ASP A 156 -23.79 -16.55 -15.96
CA ASP A 156 -24.70 -15.63 -15.24
C ASP A 156 -24.06 -14.24 -15.14
N LYS A 157 -24.89 -13.19 -15.20
CA LYS A 157 -24.41 -11.80 -15.17
C LYS A 157 -24.02 -11.37 -13.76
N VAL A 158 -22.85 -10.74 -13.69
CA VAL A 158 -22.28 -10.13 -12.49
C VAL A 158 -21.75 -8.76 -12.85
N HIS A 159 -21.84 -7.80 -11.93
CA HIS A 159 -21.58 -6.39 -12.21
C HIS A 159 -20.42 -5.88 -11.35
N VAL A 160 -19.54 -5.05 -11.93
CA VAL A 160 -18.46 -4.36 -11.22
C VAL A 160 -18.59 -2.85 -11.41
N ALA A 161 -18.19 -2.05 -10.42
CA ALA A 161 -18.13 -0.60 -10.54
C ALA A 161 -16.93 0.02 -9.80
N GLY A 162 -16.43 1.14 -10.34
CA GLY A 162 -15.31 1.90 -9.78
C GLY A 162 -14.88 3.10 -10.63
N TRP A 163 -13.67 3.60 -10.41
CA TRP A 163 -13.11 4.79 -11.10
C TRP A 163 -11.71 4.55 -11.71
N GLY A 164 -11.39 3.30 -12.01
CA GLY A 164 -10.10 2.86 -12.52
C GLY A 164 -9.88 3.17 -13.99
N ASN A 165 -8.68 2.82 -14.47
CA ASN A 165 -8.20 3.21 -15.81
C ASN A 165 -9.04 2.58 -16.95
N THR A 166 -9.74 3.42 -17.71
CA THR A 166 -10.58 2.99 -18.85
C THR A 166 -9.83 2.90 -20.18
N SER A 167 -8.65 3.53 -20.29
CA SER A 167 -7.91 3.61 -21.55
C SER A 167 -7.14 2.33 -21.87
N THR A 168 -7.29 1.83 -23.11
CA THR A 168 -6.52 0.69 -23.65
C THR A 168 -5.03 0.99 -23.81
N THR A 169 -4.66 2.22 -24.16
CA THR A 169 -3.32 2.62 -24.62
C THR A 169 -2.64 3.66 -23.73
N GLY A 170 -3.30 4.14 -22.69
CA GLY A 170 -2.78 5.18 -21.79
C GLY A 170 -3.31 5.09 -20.36
N ARG A 171 -3.39 6.25 -19.71
CA ARG A 171 -3.92 6.44 -18.35
C ARG A 171 -5.06 7.44 -18.38
N GLU A 172 -6.28 6.95 -18.34
CA GLU A 172 -7.52 7.73 -18.32
C GLU A 172 -8.37 7.24 -17.14
N PHE A 173 -8.31 7.96 -16.03
CA PHE A 173 -9.10 7.67 -14.85
C PHE A 173 -10.35 8.55 -14.90
N PRO A 174 -11.56 7.97 -15.07
CA PRO A 174 -12.78 8.75 -15.15
C PRO A 174 -13.06 9.43 -13.81
N ALA A 175 -13.63 10.63 -13.86
CA ALA A 175 -14.08 11.33 -12.65
C ALA A 175 -15.37 10.71 -12.10
N VAL A 176 -16.28 10.32 -13.00
CA VAL A 176 -17.57 9.69 -12.71
C VAL A 176 -17.40 8.17 -12.58
N LEU A 177 -18.08 7.56 -11.61
CA LEU A 177 -18.13 6.11 -11.39
C LEU A 177 -18.57 5.40 -12.68
N GLN A 178 -17.84 4.38 -13.11
CA GLN A 178 -18.22 3.50 -14.21
C GLN A 178 -18.74 2.17 -13.65
N GLN A 179 -19.63 1.51 -14.40
CA GLN A 179 -20.09 0.15 -14.16
C GLN A 179 -19.87 -0.73 -15.40
N VAL A 180 -19.78 -2.04 -15.22
CA VAL A 180 -19.66 -2.99 -16.34
C VAL A 180 -20.21 -4.37 -15.99
N ASP A 181 -20.99 -4.92 -16.92
CA ASP A 181 -21.51 -6.30 -16.85
C ASP A 181 -20.46 -7.29 -17.35
N LEU A 182 -20.10 -8.25 -16.50
CA LEU A 182 -19.28 -9.43 -16.83
C LEU A 182 -20.13 -10.70 -16.75
N GLU A 183 -19.53 -11.84 -17.09
CA GLU A 183 -20.09 -13.17 -16.88
C GLU A 183 -19.30 -13.88 -15.78
N TYR A 184 -20.00 -14.59 -14.89
CA TYR A 184 -19.35 -15.45 -13.90
C TYR A 184 -18.69 -16.63 -14.62
N VAL A 185 -17.47 -16.97 -14.20
CA VAL A 185 -16.66 -18.06 -14.76
C VAL A 185 -16.38 -19.07 -13.66
N ASP A 186 -16.69 -20.34 -13.91
CA ASP A 186 -16.41 -21.41 -12.96
C ASP A 186 -14.89 -21.62 -12.77
N ARG A 187 -14.52 -22.20 -11.63
CA ARG A 187 -13.11 -22.31 -11.24
C ARG A 187 -12.30 -23.21 -12.16
N GLU A 188 -12.89 -24.25 -12.75
CA GLU A 188 -12.20 -25.17 -13.67
C GLU A 188 -11.88 -24.45 -14.99
N THR A 189 -12.87 -23.78 -15.60
CA THR A 189 -12.70 -22.92 -16.77
C THR A 189 -11.67 -21.81 -16.53
N CYS A 190 -11.60 -21.26 -15.31
CA CYS A 190 -10.60 -20.27 -14.94
C CYS A 190 -9.18 -20.87 -14.81
N GLN A 191 -9.02 -21.98 -14.06
CA GLN A 191 -7.74 -22.67 -13.88
C GLN A 191 -7.14 -23.20 -15.20
N ASN A 192 -7.98 -23.52 -16.19
CA ASN A 192 -7.58 -23.94 -17.53
C ASN A 192 -6.84 -22.87 -18.37
N LEU A 193 -6.68 -21.64 -17.87
CA LEU A 193 -5.77 -20.63 -18.44
C LEU A 193 -4.28 -20.86 -18.07
N GLU A 194 -3.98 -21.87 -17.24
CA GLU A 194 -2.64 -22.16 -16.71
C GLU A 194 -2.01 -20.97 -15.93
N GLY A 195 -0.68 -20.88 -15.89
CA GLY A 195 0.04 -19.74 -15.29
C GLY A 195 -0.31 -19.49 -13.82
N ASN A 196 -0.70 -18.24 -13.51
CA ASN A 196 -1.18 -17.86 -12.18
C ASN A 196 -2.56 -18.48 -11.88
N TYR A 197 -3.46 -18.54 -12.87
CA TYR A 197 -4.84 -18.99 -12.73
C TYR A 197 -4.96 -20.43 -12.24
N ALA A 198 -3.99 -21.30 -12.56
CA ALA A 198 -3.90 -22.66 -12.04
C ALA A 198 -3.86 -22.75 -10.49
N ASN A 199 -3.59 -21.65 -9.79
CA ASN A 199 -3.53 -21.58 -8.32
C ASN A 199 -4.75 -20.91 -7.67
N VAL A 200 -5.76 -20.48 -8.45
CA VAL A 200 -7.02 -19.93 -7.91
C VAL A 200 -7.71 -21.01 -7.07
N SER A 201 -7.92 -20.74 -5.78
CA SER A 201 -8.49 -21.71 -4.83
C SER A 201 -9.87 -21.25 -4.33
N ASP A 202 -10.36 -21.80 -3.21
CA ASP A 202 -11.66 -21.42 -2.64
C ASP A 202 -11.74 -19.96 -2.18
N ASP A 203 -10.58 -19.33 -1.94
CA ASP A 203 -10.42 -17.89 -1.70
C ASP A 203 -10.73 -17.00 -2.92
N GLY A 204 -10.79 -17.57 -4.13
CA GLY A 204 -11.01 -16.84 -5.38
C GLY A 204 -12.21 -17.33 -6.20
N ILE A 205 -12.82 -16.40 -6.93
CA ILE A 205 -13.78 -16.63 -8.02
C ILE A 205 -13.38 -15.80 -9.24
N CYS A 206 -13.83 -16.18 -10.43
CA CYS A 206 -13.46 -15.51 -11.68
C CYS A 206 -14.67 -14.92 -12.39
N ALA A 207 -14.48 -13.79 -13.07
CA ALA A 207 -15.48 -13.18 -13.94
C ALA A 207 -14.84 -12.45 -15.12
N GLY A 208 -15.51 -12.46 -16.27
CA GLY A 208 -15.05 -11.83 -17.50
C GLY A 208 -15.58 -12.53 -18.75
N TYR A 209 -15.14 -12.08 -19.93
CA TYR A 209 -15.51 -12.71 -21.20
C TYR A 209 -14.29 -13.37 -21.82
N TYR A 210 -14.46 -14.57 -22.39
CA TYR A 210 -13.38 -15.32 -23.04
C TYR A 210 -12.65 -14.52 -24.14
N TRP A 211 -13.39 -13.69 -24.89
CA TRP A 211 -12.87 -12.81 -25.94
C TRP A 211 -12.35 -11.45 -25.42
N GLY A 212 -12.33 -11.22 -24.10
CA GLY A 212 -11.90 -9.98 -23.47
C GLY A 212 -12.84 -8.80 -23.73
N GLY A 213 -12.30 -7.58 -23.64
CA GLY A 213 -13.00 -6.33 -23.97
C GLY A 213 -13.91 -5.75 -22.88
N LYS A 214 -14.08 -6.43 -21.73
CA LYS A 214 -14.70 -5.93 -20.48
C LYS A 214 -14.12 -6.68 -19.26
N ASP A 215 -13.81 -5.96 -18.16
CA ASP A 215 -13.16 -6.43 -16.90
C ASP A 215 -13.14 -5.26 -15.84
N SER A 216 -12.22 -5.12 -14.85
CA SER A 216 -12.06 -3.90 -13.97
C SER A 216 -10.61 -3.42 -13.60
N CYS A 217 -10.11 -2.16 -13.78
CA CYS A 217 -8.62 -1.83 -13.80
C CYS A 217 -8.08 -1.11 -12.57
N GLN A 218 -6.79 -0.73 -12.61
CA GLN A 218 -6.11 0.02 -11.55
C GLN A 218 -6.99 1.17 -11.02
N GLY A 219 -7.32 1.18 -9.73
CA GLY A 219 -8.30 2.07 -9.08
C GLY A 219 -9.60 1.38 -8.67
N ASP A 220 -10.00 0.33 -9.40
CA ASP A 220 -11.16 -0.50 -9.11
C ASP A 220 -10.85 -1.63 -8.11
N SER A 221 -9.55 -1.94 -7.88
CA SER A 221 -9.04 -2.83 -6.84
C SER A 221 -9.74 -2.62 -5.49
N GLY A 222 -10.12 -3.71 -4.82
CA GLY A 222 -10.93 -3.67 -3.59
C GLY A 222 -12.42 -3.33 -3.80
N GLY A 223 -12.81 -2.93 -5.01
CA GLY A 223 -14.19 -2.61 -5.37
C GLY A 223 -15.12 -3.83 -5.42
N PRO A 224 -16.44 -3.60 -5.55
CA PRO A 224 -17.46 -4.65 -5.53
C PRO A 224 -17.57 -5.43 -6.84
N LEU A 225 -17.66 -6.76 -6.73
CA LEU A 225 -18.35 -7.62 -7.70
C LEU A 225 -19.70 -8.02 -7.09
N ILE A 226 -20.82 -7.66 -7.73
CA ILE A 226 -22.17 -8.02 -7.28
C ILE A 226 -22.89 -8.97 -8.22
N VAL A 227 -23.85 -9.72 -7.68
CA VAL A 227 -24.82 -10.54 -8.41
C VAL A 227 -26.23 -10.22 -7.94
N ASP A 228 -27.22 -10.35 -8.84
CA ASP A 228 -28.63 -10.32 -8.44
C ASP A 228 -29.05 -11.67 -7.85
N ASP A 229 -29.50 -11.68 -6.60
CA ASP A 229 -30.18 -12.79 -5.96
C ASP A 229 -31.67 -12.47 -5.88
N ASN A 230 -32.42 -12.85 -6.92
CA ASN A 230 -33.88 -12.75 -6.99
C ASN A 230 -34.42 -11.32 -6.80
N GLY A 231 -33.78 -10.32 -7.41
CA GLY A 231 -34.09 -8.90 -7.25
C GLY A 231 -33.37 -8.21 -6.08
N ILE A 232 -32.39 -8.87 -5.46
CA ILE A 232 -31.60 -8.33 -4.34
C ILE A 232 -30.10 -8.48 -4.64
N ASN A 233 -29.43 -7.37 -4.93
CA ASN A 233 -27.97 -7.34 -5.13
C ASN A 233 -27.22 -7.89 -3.89
N LYS A 234 -26.27 -8.80 -4.12
CA LYS A 234 -25.33 -9.32 -3.12
C LYS A 234 -23.89 -9.05 -3.55
N LEU A 235 -23.02 -8.75 -2.60
CA LEU A 235 -21.57 -8.71 -2.82
C LEU A 235 -21.04 -10.15 -2.94
N LEU A 236 -20.75 -10.57 -4.18
CA LEU A 236 -20.24 -11.90 -4.52
C LEU A 236 -18.71 -11.98 -4.37
N GLY A 237 -18.02 -10.89 -4.71
CA GLY A 237 -16.56 -10.82 -4.67
C GLY A 237 -16.02 -9.41 -4.48
N VAL A 238 -14.71 -9.33 -4.28
CA VAL A 238 -13.92 -8.10 -4.16
C VAL A 238 -12.83 -8.09 -5.24
N VAL A 239 -12.70 -7.00 -6.01
CA VAL A 239 -11.73 -6.90 -7.13
C VAL A 239 -10.31 -7.13 -6.63
N SER A 240 -9.62 -8.14 -7.17
CA SER A 240 -8.31 -8.59 -6.69
C SER A 240 -7.22 -8.49 -7.77
N TRP A 241 -7.19 -9.37 -8.78
CA TRP A 241 -6.12 -9.38 -9.80
C TRP A 241 -6.56 -9.94 -11.16
N GLY A 242 -5.68 -9.86 -12.18
CA GLY A 242 -5.93 -10.38 -13.53
C GLY A 242 -4.75 -10.12 -14.48
N ASP A 243 -4.47 -11.06 -15.38
CA ASP A 243 -3.32 -11.04 -16.29
C ASP A 243 -3.56 -10.19 -17.56
N GLY A 244 -3.73 -8.87 -17.39
CA GLY A 244 -3.70 -7.90 -18.48
C GLY A 244 -5.05 -7.27 -18.81
N CYS A 245 -5.05 -5.93 -18.93
CA CYS A 245 -6.26 -5.11 -18.70
C CYS A 245 -7.34 -5.38 -19.80
N ALA A 246 -8.29 -6.30 -19.51
CA ALA A 246 -9.37 -6.86 -20.35
C ALA A 246 -8.94 -7.59 -21.64
N GLN A 247 -7.91 -8.43 -21.56
CA GLN A 247 -7.38 -9.20 -22.70
C GLN A 247 -8.24 -10.44 -23.05
N PRO A 248 -8.22 -10.93 -24.31
CA PRO A 248 -8.75 -12.24 -24.65
C PRO A 248 -7.97 -13.36 -23.94
N ASN A 249 -8.66 -14.38 -23.42
CA ASN A 249 -8.10 -15.42 -22.55
C ASN A 249 -7.52 -14.90 -21.21
N ALA A 250 -8.02 -13.77 -20.69
CA ALA A 250 -7.74 -13.31 -19.33
C ALA A 250 -9.06 -13.01 -18.60
N TYR A 251 -9.27 -13.62 -17.43
CA TYR A 251 -10.40 -13.31 -16.56
C TYR A 251 -9.93 -12.44 -15.39
N GLY A 252 -10.82 -11.58 -14.89
CA GLY A 252 -10.62 -10.96 -13.58
C GLY A 252 -10.82 -12.00 -12.49
N VAL A 253 -9.98 -11.95 -11.47
CA VAL A 253 -10.06 -12.77 -10.25
C VAL A 253 -10.45 -11.87 -9.09
N TYR A 254 -11.39 -12.36 -8.29
CA TYR A 254 -12.05 -11.63 -7.22
C TYR A 254 -12.00 -12.47 -5.94
N ALA A 255 -11.68 -11.85 -4.81
CA ALA A 255 -11.66 -12.53 -3.52
C ALA A 255 -13.08 -12.94 -3.12
N ASN A 256 -13.28 -14.22 -2.81
CA ASN A 256 -14.58 -14.89 -2.69
C ASN A 256 -15.28 -14.53 -1.37
N VAL A 257 -16.23 -13.59 -1.40
CA VAL A 257 -16.93 -13.11 -0.20
C VAL A 257 -17.70 -14.23 0.51
N ALA A 258 -18.29 -15.16 -0.23
CA ALA A 258 -19.00 -16.30 0.35
C ALA A 258 -18.05 -17.23 1.14
N HIS A 259 -16.77 -17.36 0.74
CA HIS A 259 -15.76 -18.10 1.49
C HIS A 259 -15.41 -17.42 2.83
N PHE A 260 -15.06 -16.13 2.79
CA PHE A 260 -14.68 -15.37 4.00
C PHE A 260 -15.85 -15.08 4.96
N GLN A 261 -17.08 -15.15 4.46
CA GLN A 261 -18.28 -15.17 5.30
C GLN A 261 -18.52 -16.57 5.91
N HIS A 262 -18.30 -17.65 5.17
CA HIS A 262 -18.52 -19.02 5.66
C HIS A 262 -17.48 -19.47 6.69
N ASN A 263 -16.21 -19.15 6.47
CA ASN A 263 -15.13 -19.45 7.43
C ASN A 263 -15.16 -18.53 8.67
N GLY A 264 -16.05 -17.52 8.68
CA GLY A 264 -16.29 -16.62 9.79
C GLY A 264 -15.31 -15.44 9.90
N TRP A 265 -14.37 -15.26 8.98
CA TRP A 265 -13.35 -14.22 9.05
C TRP A 265 -13.92 -12.79 9.00
N ILE A 266 -14.94 -12.54 8.16
CA ILE A 266 -15.59 -11.21 8.12
C ILE A 266 -16.29 -10.94 9.46
N ASP A 267 -17.02 -11.92 9.97
CA ASP A 267 -17.76 -11.80 11.24
C ASP A 267 -16.87 -11.85 12.49
N SER A 268 -15.61 -12.29 12.40
CA SER A 268 -14.66 -12.24 13.51
C SER A 268 -14.06 -10.86 13.72
N HIS A 269 -14.02 -10.01 12.70
CA HIS A 269 -13.52 -8.61 12.78
C HIS A 269 -14.64 -7.56 12.84
N ARG A 270 -15.89 -7.97 12.66
CA ARG A 270 -17.08 -7.10 12.61
C ARG A 270 -17.88 -7.11 13.91
N ASN A 271 -17.92 -5.96 14.60
CA ASN A 271 -18.59 -5.75 15.90
C ASN A 271 -18.09 -6.65 17.05
N THR A 272 -16.79 -6.95 17.08
CA THR A 272 -16.19 -7.93 18.00
C THR A 272 -15.15 -7.29 18.94
N ILE A 273 -13.90 -7.21 18.50
CA ILE A 273 -12.79 -6.63 19.26
C ILE A 273 -12.11 -5.61 18.35
N SER A 274 -11.98 -4.38 18.84
CA SER A 274 -11.34 -3.30 18.11
C SER A 274 -9.91 -3.12 18.60
N PHE A 275 -8.94 -3.34 17.72
CA PHE A 275 -7.51 -3.29 18.01
C PHE A 275 -6.71 -2.97 16.74
N THR A 276 -5.45 -2.56 16.90
CA THR A 276 -4.54 -2.31 15.76
C THR A 276 -3.83 -3.60 15.38
N GLN A 277 -4.10 -4.16 14.20
CA GLN A 277 -3.41 -5.37 13.70
C GLN A 277 -2.01 -5.07 13.16
N TYR A 278 -1.86 -3.97 12.41
CA TYR A 278 -0.61 -3.51 11.82
C TYR A 278 -0.37 -2.01 12.10
N ARG A 279 0.90 -1.61 12.28
CA ARG A 279 1.31 -0.20 12.31
C ARG A 279 2.78 0.02 11.95
N ASP A 280 3.03 0.72 10.85
CA ASP A 280 4.34 1.28 10.49
C ASP A 280 4.60 2.58 11.29
N LEU A 281 5.63 2.59 12.14
CA LEU A 281 6.11 3.78 12.86
C LEU A 281 7.13 4.61 12.06
N ARG A 282 7.59 4.10 10.92
CA ARG A 282 8.55 4.71 9.99
C ARG A 282 9.90 4.93 10.66
N PHE A 283 10.23 6.19 10.88
CA PHE A 283 11.52 6.62 11.40
C PHE A 283 11.36 7.09 12.84
N VAL A 284 11.96 6.34 13.76
CA VAL A 284 11.94 6.60 15.20
C VAL A 284 13.35 6.93 15.69
N GLU A 285 13.48 7.84 16.66
CA GLU A 285 14.80 8.17 17.20
C GLU A 285 15.45 6.93 17.84
N ARG A 286 16.71 6.63 17.52
CA ARG A 286 17.41 5.38 17.85
C ARG A 286 17.89 5.27 19.32
N LYS A 287 16.95 5.49 20.25
CA LYS A 287 17.06 5.40 21.71
C LYS A 287 16.00 4.43 22.25
N ALA A 288 15.90 4.21 23.56
CA ALA A 288 14.77 3.45 24.11
C ALA A 288 13.44 4.17 23.82
N GLN A 289 12.49 3.46 23.23
CA GLN A 289 11.16 3.96 22.85
C GLN A 289 10.05 3.14 23.52
N GLN A 290 8.84 3.70 23.55
CA GLN A 290 7.64 3.00 24.00
C GLN A 290 6.43 3.34 23.11
N GLU A 291 5.72 2.32 22.60
CA GLU A 291 4.40 2.48 21.97
C GLU A 291 3.29 1.98 22.89
N THR A 292 2.07 2.52 22.76
CA THR A 292 0.89 2.02 23.46
C THR A 292 -0.23 1.66 22.48
N PHE A 293 -0.66 0.41 22.53
CA PHE A 293 -1.78 -0.12 21.74
C PHE A 293 -3.02 -0.25 22.62
N THR A 294 -4.18 0.07 22.06
CA THR A 294 -5.47 0.01 22.76
C THR A 294 -6.33 -1.11 22.18
N ILE A 295 -6.91 -1.92 23.06
CA ILE A 295 -7.84 -3.00 22.71
C ILE A 295 -9.18 -2.66 23.35
N ARG A 296 -10.26 -2.62 22.57
CA ARG A 296 -11.62 -2.35 23.04
C ARG A 296 -12.54 -3.52 22.73
N ASN A 297 -13.39 -3.87 23.70
CA ASN A 297 -14.49 -4.80 23.45
C ASN A 297 -15.63 -4.04 22.78
N ASP A 298 -15.95 -4.44 21.54
CA ASP A 298 -17.00 -3.87 20.70
C ASP A 298 -18.22 -4.79 20.57
N ASP A 299 -18.11 -6.04 21.06
CA ASP A 299 -19.19 -7.01 21.13
C ASP A 299 -20.11 -6.74 22.33
N THR A 300 -21.25 -7.43 22.32
CA THR A 300 -22.25 -7.54 23.38
C THR A 300 -21.83 -8.46 24.53
N ILE A 301 -20.84 -9.33 24.32
CA ILE A 301 -20.36 -10.30 25.33
C ILE A 301 -19.02 -9.87 25.98
N PRO A 302 -18.82 -10.12 27.28
CA PRO A 302 -17.50 -9.98 27.90
C PRO A 302 -16.56 -11.13 27.47
N PHE A 303 -15.26 -10.85 27.39
CA PHE A 303 -14.21 -11.85 27.19
C PHE A 303 -13.02 -11.58 28.11
N ASN A 304 -12.16 -12.58 28.33
CA ASN A 304 -10.95 -12.49 29.14
C ASN A 304 -9.70 -12.43 28.24
N ILE A 305 -8.75 -11.55 28.57
CA ILE A 305 -7.37 -11.64 28.08
C ILE A 305 -6.56 -12.35 29.17
N TYR A 306 -6.06 -13.55 28.86
CA TYR A 306 -5.45 -14.46 29.85
C TYR A 306 -3.94 -14.66 29.68
N GLN A 307 -3.38 -14.37 28.50
CA GLN A 307 -1.95 -14.48 28.23
C GLN A 307 -1.53 -13.46 27.16
N SER A 308 -0.28 -12.99 27.25
CA SER A 308 0.36 -12.12 26.25
C SER A 308 1.77 -12.62 25.92
N THR A 309 2.14 -12.65 24.65
CA THR A 309 3.50 -12.89 24.14
C THR A 309 4.01 -11.68 23.37
N ILE A 310 5.34 -11.59 23.19
CA ILE A 310 5.99 -10.49 22.46
C ILE A 310 7.28 -10.99 21.78
N SER A 311 7.66 -10.39 20.65
CA SER A 311 8.94 -10.61 19.97
C SER A 311 10.15 -10.45 20.91
N TYR A 312 11.16 -11.31 20.70
CA TYR A 312 12.44 -11.22 21.41
C TYR A 312 13.14 -9.89 21.15
N GLY A 313 13.61 -9.23 22.21
CA GLY A 313 14.26 -7.91 22.16
C GLY A 313 13.36 -6.75 22.59
N SER A 314 12.05 -6.99 22.70
CA SER A 314 11.05 -6.01 23.16
C SER A 314 10.39 -6.46 24.46
N THR A 315 9.83 -5.51 25.22
CA THR A 315 9.29 -5.72 26.57
C THR A 315 7.85 -5.21 26.71
N ILE A 316 7.06 -5.84 27.57
CA ILE A 316 5.75 -5.29 27.99
C ILE A 316 6.00 -4.45 29.25
N GLU A 317 6.14 -3.14 29.07
CA GLU A 317 6.45 -2.18 30.13
C GLU A 317 5.24 -1.96 31.05
N LYS A 318 4.04 -2.03 30.49
CA LYS A 318 2.77 -1.88 31.22
C LYS A 318 1.65 -2.60 30.48
N SER A 319 0.76 -3.25 31.21
CA SER A 319 -0.51 -3.74 30.66
C SER A 319 -1.64 -3.44 31.64
N THR A 320 -2.78 -3.01 31.11
CA THR A 320 -4.07 -2.99 31.80
C THR A 320 -5.04 -4.02 31.21
N CYS A 321 -4.59 -4.81 30.23
CA CYS A 321 -5.33 -5.88 29.57
C CYS A 321 -5.24 -7.19 30.38
N THR A 322 -5.69 -7.15 31.64
CA THR A 322 -5.61 -8.27 32.58
C THR A 322 -7.00 -8.72 33.03
N GLY A 323 -7.43 -9.91 32.62
CA GLY A 323 -8.75 -10.45 32.98
C GLY A 323 -9.87 -9.98 32.05
N THR A 324 -11.08 -9.82 32.60
CA THR A 324 -12.32 -9.63 31.83
C THR A 324 -12.50 -8.22 31.29
N LEU A 325 -12.52 -8.06 29.97
CA LEU A 325 -12.91 -6.83 29.28
C LEU A 325 -14.41 -6.89 28.93
N LYS A 326 -15.23 -6.06 29.58
CA LYS A 326 -16.69 -6.01 29.34
C LYS A 326 -17.03 -5.17 28.10
N PRO A 327 -18.22 -5.32 27.50
CA PRO A 327 -18.69 -4.49 26.38
C PRO A 327 -18.40 -2.99 26.55
N SER A 328 -17.93 -2.36 25.48
CA SER A 328 -17.46 -0.96 25.43
C SER A 328 -16.26 -0.58 26.33
N GLN A 329 -15.72 -1.49 27.16
CA GLN A 329 -14.49 -1.21 27.91
C GLN A 329 -13.26 -1.31 27.00
N SER A 330 -12.25 -0.48 27.30
CA SER A 330 -10.94 -0.52 26.66
C SER A 330 -9.85 -0.86 27.67
N CYS A 331 -8.83 -1.57 27.23
CA CYS A 331 -7.56 -1.77 27.94
C CYS A 331 -6.39 -1.36 27.04
N GLN A 332 -5.21 -1.21 27.63
CA GLN A 332 -4.00 -0.77 26.93
C GLN A 332 -2.81 -1.64 27.28
N ILE A 333 -1.94 -1.86 26.29
CA ILE A 333 -0.64 -2.47 26.45
C ILE A 333 0.44 -1.51 25.93
N THR A 334 1.44 -1.24 26.77
CA THR A 334 2.60 -0.40 26.44
C THR A 334 3.82 -1.29 26.27
N VAL A 335 4.46 -1.17 25.12
CA VAL A 335 5.62 -1.98 24.72
C VAL A 335 6.87 -1.12 24.64
N GLY A 336 7.93 -1.55 25.32
CA GLY A 336 9.27 -1.00 25.23
C GLY A 336 10.06 -1.69 24.12
N TYR A 337 10.79 -0.91 23.33
CA TYR A 337 11.61 -1.39 22.23
C TYR A 337 12.84 -0.49 22.02
N GLN A 338 13.87 -1.03 21.38
CA GLN A 338 15.13 -0.34 21.11
C GLN A 338 15.43 -0.41 19.60
N PRO A 339 15.16 0.66 18.83
CA PRO A 339 15.40 0.69 17.39
C PRO A 339 16.87 0.53 17.01
N SER A 340 17.09 0.00 15.80
CA SER A 340 18.39 -0.12 15.14
C SER A 340 18.32 0.53 13.76
N TYR A 341 19.46 0.75 13.08
CA TYR A 341 19.47 1.33 11.73
C TYR A 341 18.84 0.42 10.66
N SER A 342 18.72 -0.88 10.92
CA SER A 342 17.93 -1.77 10.08
C SER A 342 16.48 -1.78 10.55
N GLU A 343 15.57 -1.70 9.57
CA GLU A 343 14.16 -2.03 9.67
C GLU A 343 13.92 -3.24 10.60
N SER A 344 12.98 -3.10 11.52
CA SER A 344 12.75 -4.03 12.63
C SER A 344 11.25 -4.10 12.94
N ALA A 345 10.74 -5.31 13.16
CA ALA A 345 9.35 -5.55 13.54
C ALA A 345 9.26 -6.08 14.98
N THR A 346 8.29 -5.59 15.75
CA THR A 346 7.83 -6.20 17.00
C THR A 346 6.40 -6.67 16.86
N THR A 347 6.16 -7.94 17.19
CA THR A 347 4.83 -8.55 17.23
C THR A 347 4.44 -8.79 18.68
N ILE A 348 3.19 -8.49 18.99
CA ILE A 348 2.51 -8.77 20.26
C ILE A 348 1.37 -9.74 19.93
N GLU A 349 1.21 -10.80 20.72
CA GLU A 349 0.00 -11.63 20.65
C GLU A 349 -0.73 -11.62 22.00
N LEU A 350 -2.03 -11.37 21.97
CA LEU A 350 -2.91 -11.44 23.14
C LEU A 350 -3.87 -12.61 22.96
N PHE A 351 -3.86 -13.55 23.88
CA PHE A 351 -4.71 -14.73 23.85
C PHE A 351 -5.98 -14.49 24.67
N THR A 352 -7.13 -14.83 24.08
CA THR A 352 -8.45 -14.51 24.62
C THR A 352 -9.39 -15.72 24.57
N ASP A 353 -10.43 -15.73 25.40
CA ASP A 353 -11.52 -16.73 25.32
C ASP A 353 -12.70 -16.29 24.42
N HIS A 354 -12.55 -15.20 23.66
CA HIS A 354 -13.57 -14.70 22.75
C HIS A 354 -13.87 -15.72 21.64
N PRO A 355 -15.14 -16.13 21.43
CA PRO A 355 -15.49 -17.29 20.60
C PRO A 355 -15.15 -17.15 19.12
N LYS A 356 -14.85 -15.94 18.63
CA LYS A 356 -14.41 -15.67 17.25
C LYS A 356 -12.94 -15.23 17.12
N LEU A 357 -12.27 -14.88 18.22
CA LEU A 357 -10.94 -14.26 18.21
C LEU A 357 -10.11 -14.75 19.43
N SER A 358 -9.72 -16.02 19.40
CA SER A 358 -8.90 -16.64 20.46
C SER A 358 -7.47 -16.06 20.54
N LYS A 359 -7.04 -15.33 19.51
CA LYS A 359 -5.78 -14.60 19.47
C LYS A 359 -5.98 -13.26 18.76
N LEU A 360 -5.38 -12.20 19.30
CA LEU A 360 -5.20 -10.90 18.65
C LEU A 360 -3.71 -10.75 18.36
N THR A 361 -3.33 -10.40 17.13
CA THR A 361 -1.93 -10.15 16.76
C THR A 361 -1.75 -8.72 16.32
N THR A 362 -0.87 -7.99 17.02
CA THR A 362 -0.45 -6.63 16.66
C THR A 362 1.02 -6.67 16.26
N THR A 363 1.33 -6.43 15.00
CA THR A 363 2.70 -6.19 14.52
C THR A 363 2.89 -4.69 14.31
N PHE A 364 4.04 -4.17 14.74
CA PHE A 364 4.46 -2.81 14.41
C PHE A 364 5.92 -2.77 13.98
N GLU A 365 6.21 -1.89 13.02
CA GLU A 365 7.48 -1.85 12.29
C GLU A 365 8.15 -0.48 12.43
N TYR A 366 9.48 -0.46 12.43
CA TYR A 366 10.26 0.75 12.69
C TYR A 366 11.71 0.66 12.18
N SER A 367 12.22 1.79 11.73
CA SER A 367 13.63 2.04 11.41
C SER A 367 14.20 3.13 12.33
N GLY A 368 15.35 2.86 12.95
CA GLY A 368 15.98 3.74 13.94
C GLY A 368 16.92 4.77 13.32
N VAL A 369 16.65 6.05 13.54
CA VAL A 369 17.45 7.18 13.01
C VAL A 369 18.09 8.02 14.12
N ASP A 370 19.26 8.60 13.86
CA ASP A 370 19.95 9.49 14.78
C ASP A 370 19.58 10.96 14.50
N LYS A 371 19.46 11.79 15.54
CA LYS A 371 19.13 13.22 15.37
C LYS A 371 20.27 13.93 14.62
N ALA A 372 19.96 14.56 13.50
CA ALA A 372 20.94 15.04 12.53
C ALA A 372 21.91 16.09 13.11
N SER A 373 23.10 16.20 12.51
CA SER A 373 24.18 17.09 12.98
C SER A 373 23.77 18.58 12.98
N ARG A 374 24.42 19.40 13.81
CA ARG A 374 24.03 20.82 13.95
C ARG A 374 24.16 21.61 12.64
N SER A 375 25.12 21.28 11.77
CA SER A 375 25.23 21.90 10.44
C SER A 375 24.04 21.53 9.55
N VAL A 376 23.65 20.25 9.50
CA VAL A 376 22.47 19.78 8.75
C VAL A 376 21.19 20.45 9.24
N ARG A 377 20.96 20.49 10.56
CA ARG A 377 19.77 21.15 11.12
C ARG A 377 19.76 22.67 10.87
N ASN A 378 20.91 23.33 10.87
CA ASN A 378 21.01 24.75 10.55
C ASN A 378 20.84 25.06 9.05
N ALA A 379 21.06 24.08 8.15
CA ALA A 379 20.90 24.23 6.70
C ALA A 379 19.45 24.01 6.22
N ILE A 380 18.56 23.56 7.10
CA ILE A 380 17.12 23.40 6.85
C ILE A 380 16.39 24.55 7.55
N PRO A 381 15.89 25.58 6.85
CA PRO A 381 15.32 26.78 7.46
C PRO A 381 13.86 26.59 7.94
N LEU A 382 13.52 25.39 8.42
CA LEU A 382 12.18 24.99 8.85
C LEU A 382 12.19 24.84 10.38
N ALA A 383 11.80 25.90 11.09
CA ALA A 383 12.07 26.08 12.52
C ALA A 383 11.51 24.96 13.43
N ASP A 384 10.33 24.43 13.09
CA ASP A 384 9.63 23.41 13.89
C ASP A 384 9.94 21.96 13.45
N ALA A 385 10.69 21.77 12.37
CA ALA A 385 10.98 20.45 11.82
C ALA A 385 12.01 19.69 12.68
N ASN A 386 11.65 18.47 13.12
CA ASN A 386 12.64 17.56 13.68
C ASN A 386 13.41 16.87 12.55
N VAL A 387 14.75 16.96 12.58
CA VAL A 387 15.62 16.42 11.53
C VAL A 387 16.48 15.27 12.06
N TYR A 388 16.44 14.16 11.34
CA TYR A 388 17.16 12.91 11.62
C TYR A 388 17.90 12.39 10.38
N THR A 389 18.79 11.42 10.58
CA THR A 389 19.54 10.78 9.50
C THR A 389 19.83 9.30 9.81
N GLY A 390 19.92 8.49 8.75
CA GLY A 390 20.26 7.07 8.84
C GLY A 390 21.75 6.82 9.09
N GLN A 391 22.18 5.55 9.02
CA GLN A 391 23.54 5.14 9.33
C GLN A 391 24.61 5.87 8.51
N ASN A 392 24.37 6.02 7.20
CA ASN A 392 25.23 6.77 6.30
C ASN A 392 24.75 8.23 6.30
N ALA A 393 25.15 8.95 7.34
CA ALA A 393 24.61 10.26 7.68
C ALA A 393 24.77 11.31 6.57
N TRP A 394 23.73 12.11 6.36
CA TRP A 394 23.82 13.32 5.54
C TRP A 394 24.67 14.38 6.23
N THR A 395 25.29 15.24 5.42
CA THR A 395 26.12 16.36 5.84
C THR A 395 25.60 17.67 5.24
N ALA A 396 26.17 18.80 5.66
CA ALA A 396 25.83 20.10 5.09
C ALA A 396 27.07 20.99 5.03
N GLU A 397 27.30 21.59 3.87
CA GLU A 397 28.42 22.48 3.58
C GLU A 397 27.94 23.64 2.72
N ASN A 398 28.35 24.88 3.03
CA ASN A 398 27.98 26.09 2.29
C ASN A 398 26.46 26.35 2.08
N GLY A 399 25.59 25.66 2.83
CA GLY A 399 24.13 25.72 2.70
C GLY A 399 23.53 24.64 1.78
N GLU A 400 24.35 23.81 1.13
CA GLU A 400 23.90 22.62 0.40
C GLU A 400 23.95 21.39 1.32
N LEU A 401 22.84 20.63 1.37
CA LEU A 401 22.71 19.36 2.08
C LEU A 401 23.16 18.24 1.15
N GLN A 402 24.01 17.34 1.64
CA GLN A 402 24.60 16.28 0.84
C GLN A 402 24.38 14.92 1.50
N SER A 403 24.00 13.91 0.73
CA SER A 403 24.05 12.52 1.20
C SER A 403 25.50 12.11 1.49
N ALA A 404 25.67 10.99 2.20
CA ALA A 404 26.95 10.30 2.16
C ALA A 404 27.29 9.94 0.70
N ASP A 405 28.57 10.02 0.33
CA ASP A 405 29.05 9.39 -0.90
C ASP A 405 29.14 7.88 -0.66
N MET A 406 28.27 7.13 -1.32
CA MET A 406 28.16 5.68 -1.12
C MET A 406 29.27 4.91 -1.86
N GLY A 407 30.02 5.56 -2.76
CA GLY A 407 31.10 4.96 -3.54
C GLY A 407 30.66 3.68 -4.26
N ALA A 408 31.27 2.55 -3.90
CA ALA A 408 30.96 1.23 -4.47
C ALA A 408 30.24 0.28 -3.50
N TYR A 409 29.75 0.76 -2.35
CA TYR A 409 29.12 -0.07 -1.32
C TYR A 409 27.59 0.06 -1.34
N PRO A 410 26.82 -1.04 -1.47
CA PRO A 410 25.37 -0.98 -1.43
C PRO A 410 24.85 -0.60 -0.05
N GLY A 411 23.74 0.13 -0.03
CA GLY A 411 23.11 0.62 1.19
C GLY A 411 22.32 1.90 0.93
N VAL A 412 21.88 2.54 2.00
CA VAL A 412 21.07 3.77 1.94
C VAL A 412 21.71 4.92 2.71
N SER A 413 21.58 6.14 2.21
CA SER A 413 21.88 7.39 2.94
C SER A 413 20.63 8.25 3.03
N GLU A 414 20.18 8.52 4.26
CA GLU A 414 18.83 9.00 4.54
C GLU A 414 18.83 10.32 5.33
N LEU A 415 17.99 11.26 4.92
CA LEU A 415 17.66 12.49 5.64
C LEU A 415 16.16 12.53 5.87
N VAL A 416 15.72 12.55 7.12
CA VAL A 416 14.31 12.49 7.50
C VAL A 416 13.92 13.75 8.25
N LEU A 417 12.83 14.39 7.81
CA LEU A 417 12.22 15.54 8.47
C LEU A 417 10.82 15.12 8.93
N THR A 418 10.53 15.22 10.23
CA THR A 418 9.19 15.00 10.79
C THR A 418 8.56 16.31 11.24
N ASP A 419 7.27 16.24 11.57
CA ASP A 419 6.48 17.35 12.13
C ASP A 419 6.26 18.53 11.16
N LEU A 420 6.38 18.27 9.84
CA LEU A 420 6.12 19.29 8.82
C LEU A 420 4.61 19.57 8.69
N PRO A 421 4.17 20.84 8.76
CA PRO A 421 2.75 21.16 8.69
C PRO A 421 2.15 20.89 7.28
N LYS A 422 0.83 21.05 7.16
CA LYS A 422 0.16 21.07 5.85
C LYS A 422 0.70 22.21 4.99
N GLY A 423 1.00 21.97 3.72
CA GLY A 423 1.59 23.00 2.85
C GLY A 423 2.29 22.45 1.60
N LYS A 424 3.22 23.22 1.06
CA LYS A 424 4.09 22.81 -0.05
C LYS A 424 5.55 23.03 0.33
N LEU A 425 6.36 21.99 0.19
CA LEU A 425 7.82 22.03 0.29
C LEU A 425 8.42 22.26 -1.10
N THR A 426 9.44 23.11 -1.21
CA THR A 426 10.18 23.39 -2.45
C THR A 426 11.67 23.25 -2.22
N MET A 427 12.42 22.68 -3.18
CA MET A 427 13.88 22.53 -3.10
C MET A 427 14.52 22.41 -4.50
N ASP A 428 15.79 22.76 -4.62
CA ASP A 428 16.63 22.31 -5.75
C ASP A 428 17.17 20.90 -5.42
N LEU A 429 17.01 19.93 -6.33
CA LEU A 429 17.62 18.59 -6.24
C LEU A 429 18.64 18.36 -7.36
N LYS A 430 19.77 17.73 -7.03
CA LYS A 430 20.72 17.11 -7.97
C LYS A 430 21.04 15.68 -7.51
N VAL A 431 21.17 14.72 -8.44
CA VAL A 431 21.47 13.31 -8.13
C VAL A 431 22.57 12.80 -9.03
N MET A 432 23.74 12.53 -8.44
CA MET A 432 24.93 12.04 -9.12
C MET A 432 25.03 10.52 -8.93
N SER A 433 24.88 9.79 -10.03
CA SER A 433 24.95 8.32 -10.11
C SER A 433 25.45 7.90 -11.50
N ASP A 434 25.87 6.65 -11.65
CA ASP A 434 26.05 5.98 -12.94
C ASP A 434 24.73 5.62 -13.66
N GLY A 435 23.59 5.86 -13.00
CA GLY A 435 22.24 5.67 -13.55
C GLY A 435 21.57 4.36 -13.15
N PHE A 436 22.25 3.51 -12.37
CA PHE A 436 21.71 2.29 -11.79
C PHE A 436 21.25 2.45 -10.34
N ASP A 437 21.66 3.52 -9.65
CA ASP A 437 21.16 3.85 -8.31
C ASP A 437 19.81 4.55 -8.37
N TYR A 438 19.17 4.72 -7.21
CA TYR A 438 17.94 5.47 -7.09
C TYR A 438 18.04 6.54 -6.00
N PHE A 439 17.46 7.69 -6.27
CA PHE A 439 17.07 8.66 -5.25
C PHE A 439 15.55 8.69 -5.16
N VAL A 440 15.04 8.49 -3.94
CA VAL A 440 13.60 8.39 -3.65
C VAL A 440 13.24 9.42 -2.59
N ILE A 441 12.09 10.06 -2.78
CA ILE A 441 11.46 10.91 -1.78
C ILE A 441 10.16 10.23 -1.34
N PHE A 442 10.07 9.90 -0.05
CA PHE A 442 8.87 9.37 0.58
C PHE A 442 8.17 10.48 1.36
N VAL A 443 6.85 10.56 1.26
CA VAL A 443 5.98 11.47 2.03
C VAL A 443 4.99 10.61 2.81
N ASN A 444 5.05 10.65 4.14
CA ASN A 444 4.24 9.82 5.04
C ASN A 444 4.34 8.31 4.69
N GLY A 445 5.57 7.80 4.53
CA GLY A 445 5.87 6.43 4.10
C GLY A 445 5.64 6.16 2.60
N GLN A 446 4.78 6.93 1.94
CA GLN A 446 4.41 6.72 0.55
C GLN A 446 5.43 7.33 -0.43
N VAL A 447 5.80 6.59 -1.48
CA VAL A 447 6.63 7.10 -2.58
C VAL A 447 5.97 8.31 -3.23
N ASN A 448 6.70 9.43 -3.31
CA ASN A 448 6.26 10.67 -3.94
C ASN A 448 7.06 10.99 -5.22
N TYR A 449 8.38 10.80 -5.17
CA TYR A 449 9.28 11.05 -6.30
C TYR A 449 10.37 9.97 -6.37
N VAL A 450 10.76 9.59 -7.59
CA VAL A 450 11.85 8.64 -7.88
C VAL A 450 12.63 9.13 -9.09
N THR A 451 13.95 9.06 -9.02
CA THR A 451 14.87 9.25 -10.15
C THR A 451 16.09 8.35 -9.99
N SER A 452 16.80 8.04 -11.08
CA SER A 452 18.14 7.42 -11.02
C SER A 452 19.28 8.42 -11.24
N GLN A 453 19.03 9.58 -11.85
CA GLN A 453 20.08 10.57 -12.15
C GLN A 453 19.48 11.96 -12.45
N LEU A 454 20.01 13.01 -11.82
CA LEU A 454 19.78 14.42 -12.15
C LEU A 454 21.16 15.10 -12.24
N LEU A 455 21.69 15.27 -13.46
CA LEU A 455 23.04 15.82 -13.69
C LEU A 455 23.13 17.34 -13.43
N ALA A 456 22.00 18.04 -13.53
CA ALA A 456 21.82 19.44 -13.16
C ALA A 456 20.88 19.56 -11.96
N TYR A 457 20.82 20.74 -11.34
CA TYR A 457 19.78 21.06 -10.37
C TYR A 457 18.43 21.26 -11.08
N GLU A 458 17.38 20.58 -10.61
CA GLU A 458 15.99 20.89 -10.97
C GLU A 458 15.21 21.29 -9.70
N GLU A 459 14.29 22.27 -9.82
CA GLU A 459 13.37 22.62 -8.74
C GLU A 459 12.29 21.53 -8.61
N LEU A 460 12.16 20.96 -7.42
CA LEU A 460 11.07 20.05 -7.05
C LEU A 460 10.10 20.75 -6.10
N GLN A 461 8.81 20.51 -6.31
CA GLN A 461 7.73 20.93 -5.43
C GLN A 461 6.95 19.71 -4.94
N ILE A 462 6.71 19.63 -3.63
CA ILE A 462 6.08 18.49 -2.96
C ILE A 462 4.96 19.02 -2.06
N ASP A 463 3.73 18.63 -2.35
CA ASP A 463 2.56 18.96 -1.54
C ASP A 463 2.46 18.01 -0.33
N LEU A 464 2.27 18.59 0.85
CA LEU A 464 2.18 17.91 2.15
C LEU A 464 0.75 18.07 2.70
N TYR A 465 0.02 16.95 2.77
CA TYR A 465 -1.45 16.94 2.87
C TYR A 465 -2.02 16.69 4.26
N LYS A 466 -1.27 16.02 5.16
CA LYS A 466 -1.69 15.82 6.56
C LYS A 466 -1.44 17.10 7.36
N THR A 467 -2.00 17.17 8.58
CA THR A 467 -1.75 18.26 9.54
C THR A 467 -0.31 18.24 10.09
N SER A 468 0.26 17.05 10.25
CA SER A 468 1.68 16.80 10.49
C SER A 468 2.16 15.73 9.49
N ASN A 469 3.32 15.94 8.88
CA ASN A 469 3.87 15.10 7.82
C ASN A 469 5.33 14.73 8.11
N THR A 470 5.71 13.55 7.65
CA THR A 470 7.10 13.10 7.57
C THR A 470 7.53 13.05 6.11
N ILE A 471 8.72 13.56 5.80
CA ILE A 471 9.37 13.38 4.50
C ILE A 471 10.75 12.74 4.70
N ALA A 472 11.09 11.78 3.84
CA ALA A 472 12.39 11.12 3.86
C ALA A 472 13.04 11.17 2.47
N PHE A 473 14.28 11.63 2.43
CA PHE A 473 15.13 11.69 1.26
C PHE A 473 16.15 10.56 1.33
N ALA A 474 16.07 9.58 0.43
CA ALA A 474 16.91 8.39 0.44
C ALA A 474 17.71 8.28 -0.86
N TYR A 475 19.04 8.16 -0.75
CA TYR A 475 19.89 7.67 -1.85
C TYR A 475 20.17 6.18 -1.64
N LEU A 476 19.82 5.33 -2.62
CA LEU A 476 19.90 3.87 -2.55
C LEU A 476 20.96 3.34 -3.54
N LYS A 477 22.15 3.00 -3.03
CA LYS A 477 23.28 2.47 -3.82
C LYS A 477 23.09 0.98 -4.13
N GLN A 478 23.13 0.60 -5.41
CA GLN A 478 22.81 -0.76 -5.85
C GLN A 478 24.00 -1.73 -5.87
N PRO A 479 23.84 -3.02 -5.47
CA PRO A 479 24.95 -3.97 -5.31
C PRO A 479 25.83 -4.25 -6.53
N ASN A 480 25.33 -3.98 -7.75
CA ASN A 480 26.00 -4.30 -9.01
C ASN A 480 26.51 -3.06 -9.78
N SER A 481 26.40 -1.87 -9.19
CA SER A 481 26.74 -0.60 -9.83
C SER A 481 28.22 -0.25 -9.60
N SER A 482 29.08 -0.59 -10.58
CA SER A 482 30.55 -0.53 -10.47
C SER A 482 31.16 0.87 -10.70
N GLY A 483 30.37 1.93 -10.50
CA GLY A 483 30.78 3.32 -10.73
C GLY A 483 32.01 3.75 -9.90
N ILE A 484 32.93 4.46 -10.56
CA ILE A 484 34.10 5.13 -9.97
C ILE A 484 33.80 6.63 -9.81
N TYR A 485 32.54 6.96 -9.53
CA TYR A 485 31.99 8.31 -9.48
C TYR A 485 31.35 8.55 -8.10
N SER A 486 31.31 9.80 -7.65
CA SER A 486 30.61 10.20 -6.42
C SER A 486 29.13 9.83 -6.51
N ALA A 487 28.70 8.87 -5.68
CA ALA A 487 27.36 8.31 -5.66
C ALA A 487 26.55 9.03 -4.58
N GLN A 488 25.95 10.17 -4.94
CA GLN A 488 25.52 11.18 -3.99
C GLN A 488 24.33 12.01 -4.50
N ALA A 489 23.38 12.34 -3.60
CA ALA A 489 22.37 13.37 -3.82
C ALA A 489 22.74 14.68 -3.11
N VAL A 490 22.37 15.81 -3.71
CA VAL A 490 22.54 17.15 -3.14
C VAL A 490 21.22 17.90 -3.20
N ILE A 491 20.81 18.47 -2.07
CA ILE A 491 19.57 19.25 -1.91
C ILE A 491 19.94 20.64 -1.39
N ARG A 492 19.30 21.68 -1.89
CA ARG A 492 19.47 23.06 -1.39
C ARG A 492 18.21 23.88 -1.61
N ASN A 493 18.23 25.14 -1.19
CA ASN A 493 17.10 26.07 -1.34
C ASN A 493 15.78 25.52 -0.75
N ILE A 494 15.87 24.67 0.29
CA ILE A 494 14.70 24.13 0.97
C ILE A 494 13.89 25.28 1.57
N ASN A 495 12.63 25.37 1.17
CA ASN A 495 11.68 26.35 1.66
C ASN A 495 10.28 25.71 1.74
N MET A 496 9.37 26.31 2.49
CA MET A 496 8.03 25.77 2.69
C MET A 496 6.98 26.88 2.78
N SER A 497 5.90 26.75 2.00
CA SER A 497 4.68 27.54 2.19
C SER A 497 3.65 26.73 2.99
N VAL A 498 3.26 27.25 4.15
CA VAL A 498 2.27 26.60 5.04
C VAL A 498 0.85 26.90 4.54
N SER A 499 0.01 25.87 4.46
CA SER A 499 -1.41 26.00 4.11
C SER A 499 -2.24 26.22 5.38
N THR A 500 -2.58 27.48 5.68
CA THR A 500 -3.60 27.80 6.68
C THR A 500 -4.98 27.37 6.18
N ASP A 501 -5.64 26.44 6.88
CA ASP A 501 -6.99 25.99 6.54
C ASP A 501 -8.04 27.05 6.89
N ASN A 502 -8.11 28.09 6.06
CA ASN A 502 -9.14 29.11 6.11
C ASN A 502 -10.49 28.50 5.70
N THR A 503 -11.40 28.38 6.66
CA THR A 503 -12.80 27.99 6.46
C THR A 503 -13.60 29.14 5.81
N GLY A 504 -13.31 29.44 4.54
CA GLY A 504 -13.78 30.67 3.88
C GLY A 504 -13.82 30.68 2.34
N ASP A 505 -14.67 29.84 1.76
CA ASP A 505 -15.50 30.08 0.56
C ASP A 505 -14.86 30.31 -0.85
N THR A 506 -15.70 30.11 -1.88
CA THR A 506 -15.59 30.52 -3.31
C THR A 506 -14.33 30.16 -4.11
N GLY A 507 -14.44 29.10 -4.91
CA GLY A 507 -14.67 29.23 -6.36
C GLY A 507 -13.66 30.00 -7.26
N ASN A 508 -13.12 29.25 -8.23
CA ASN A 508 -12.56 29.70 -9.52
C ASN A 508 -11.22 30.48 -9.54
N THR A 509 -10.13 29.73 -9.75
CA THR A 509 -9.10 30.09 -10.75
C THR A 509 -8.70 28.85 -11.55
N GLY A 510 -8.69 28.96 -12.89
CA GLY A 510 -8.19 27.90 -13.77
C GLY A 510 -6.93 28.36 -14.52
N THR A 511 -5.84 27.62 -14.41
CA THR A 511 -4.61 27.83 -15.19
C THR A 511 -3.92 26.51 -15.55
N ASN A 512 -3.39 26.48 -16.77
CA ASN A 512 -2.77 25.34 -17.46
C ASN A 512 -1.82 24.45 -16.62
N PHE A 513 -2.11 23.15 -16.57
CA PHE A 513 -1.15 22.12 -16.12
C PHE A 513 -0.30 21.62 -17.30
N ASN A 514 0.99 21.99 -17.33
CA ASN A 514 1.98 21.32 -18.18
C ASN A 514 2.33 19.95 -17.56
N LYS A 515 1.64 18.89 -17.98
CA LYS A 515 1.94 17.52 -17.57
C LYS A 515 3.31 17.06 -18.10
N LYS A 516 4.29 16.88 -17.21
CA LYS A 516 5.22 15.75 -17.30
C LYS A 516 4.65 14.64 -16.40
N SER A 517 4.37 13.47 -16.97
CA SER A 517 3.77 12.35 -16.26
C SER A 517 4.83 11.53 -15.52
N SER A 518 4.90 11.66 -14.19
CA SER A 518 5.46 10.59 -13.36
C SER A 518 4.46 9.44 -13.25
N SER A 519 4.95 8.20 -13.32
CA SER A 519 4.11 7.00 -13.26
C SER A 519 3.76 6.65 -11.81
N GLY A 520 2.87 7.44 -11.19
CA GLY A 520 2.29 7.09 -9.90
C GLY A 520 1.61 5.72 -9.98
N GLY A 521 2.16 4.74 -9.29
CA GLY A 521 1.56 3.46 -8.98
C GLY A 521 1.83 3.18 -7.51
N SER A 522 0.90 2.53 -6.82
CA SER A 522 1.09 2.08 -5.45
C SER A 522 2.08 0.93 -5.42
N LEU A 523 3.37 1.26 -5.36
CA LEU A 523 4.42 0.34 -4.96
C LEU A 523 4.59 0.45 -3.44
N SER A 524 4.08 -0.55 -2.73
CA SER A 524 4.61 -0.99 -1.44
C SER A 524 6.11 -1.24 -1.62
N ILE A 525 6.95 -0.31 -1.15
CA ILE A 525 8.41 -0.53 -1.03
C ILE A 525 8.74 -1.06 0.37
N GLY A 526 7.88 -1.95 0.88
CA GLY A 526 8.35 -3.06 1.68
C GLY A 526 9.31 -3.91 0.83
N LEU A 527 10.60 -3.85 1.17
CA LEU A 527 11.55 -4.92 0.87
C LEU A 527 11.93 -5.20 -0.61
N LEU A 528 12.21 -4.17 -1.43
CA LEU A 528 13.21 -4.31 -2.51
C LEU A 528 14.52 -3.58 -2.16
N MET A 529 15.64 -4.27 -2.42
CA MET A 529 17.04 -3.80 -2.27
C MET A 529 17.73 -3.84 -0.88
N LEU A 530 17.18 -4.54 0.12
CA LEU A 530 17.94 -4.90 1.35
C LEU A 530 18.33 -6.39 1.50
N LEU A 531 17.62 -7.34 0.86
CA LEU A 531 17.92 -8.78 1.00
C LEU A 531 18.95 -9.35 0.00
N ALA A 532 19.52 -8.53 -0.89
CA ALA A 532 20.53 -8.99 -1.87
C ALA A 532 21.97 -9.07 -1.29
N ALA A 533 22.28 -8.36 -0.20
CA ALA A 533 23.66 -8.19 0.28
C ALA A 533 24.02 -9.04 1.53
N GLY A 534 23.04 -9.41 2.37
CA GLY A 534 23.32 -10.07 3.67
C GLY A 534 23.66 -11.57 3.60
N SER A 535 23.22 -12.27 2.55
CA SER A 535 23.09 -13.75 2.58
C SER A 535 24.35 -14.54 2.22
N PHE A 536 25.45 -13.89 1.84
CA PHE A 536 26.63 -14.57 1.27
C PHE A 536 27.76 -14.94 2.26
N VAL A 537 27.54 -14.83 3.58
CA VAL A 537 28.54 -15.27 4.59
C VAL A 537 27.96 -16.20 5.68
N ARG A 538 27.49 -17.38 5.29
CA ARG A 538 27.70 -18.58 6.13
C ARG A 538 28.01 -19.83 5.31
N ARG A 539 29.14 -20.46 5.64
CA ARG A 539 29.76 -21.53 4.83
C ARG A 539 29.01 -22.85 4.93
N LYS A 540 29.01 -23.61 3.84
CA LYS A 540 28.97 -25.08 3.87
C LYS A 540 30.00 -25.62 4.88
N LYS A 541 29.58 -26.49 5.81
CA LYS A 541 30.32 -27.70 6.22
C LYS A 541 29.53 -28.54 7.24
N ARG A 542 29.14 -29.74 6.80
CA ARG A 542 28.68 -30.91 7.58
C ARG A 542 27.55 -30.63 8.57
#